data_AF-A0A1H8IX16-F1
#
_entry.id   AF-A0A1H8IX16-F1
#
_cell.length_a   1.000
_cell.length_b   1.000
_cell.length_c   1.000
_cell.angle_alpha   90.00
_cell.angle_beta   90.00
_cell.angle_gamma   90.00
#
_symmetry.space_group_name_H-M   'P 1'
#
loop_
_entity.id
_entity.type
_entity.pdbx_description
1 polymer ?
#
loop_
_entity_poly.entity_id
_entity_poly.type
_entity_poly.pdbx_seq_one_letter_code
_entity_poly.pdbx_strand_id
1 'polypeptide(L)'
;MTASVRPFCPNDRQAPVAGQHGFTLIELMVAIGILALVALLSWRGLDVMVRAQQGTQARSDQIAVVQTTLAQWRTDLDAMLPASTGKQAVLDWDGNTLRVLRLASPDTLESAEDSQNRQQSLWTPATVVVAWTLRNACPRNATADGSHPAAQSAAGSCWMRWQSPQLRTQGEQQQAWQQAASWGSGTQGDAAGSQVMLPLQAWEVLGYREQAWGPVNGTPAAPRPPGEQDGAMPAPEAGSVPDGLRLQLTLPGQGSGLAGTLTLDWLQPTLTRERY
;
A
#
# COMPACT_ATOMS: atom_id res chain seq x y z
N MET A 1 6.23 -49.72 104.77
CA MET A 1 7.12 -48.80 105.51
C MET A 1 7.90 -48.04 104.45
N THR A 2 7.93 -46.72 104.34
CA THR A 2 7.75 -45.63 105.31
C THR A 2 7.58 -44.34 104.50
N ALA A 3 6.77 -43.40 104.99
CA ALA A 3 6.67 -42.05 104.42
C ALA A 3 7.90 -41.19 104.79
N SER A 4 8.27 -40.24 103.93
CA SER A 4 8.89 -38.98 104.36
C SER A 4 8.69 -37.89 103.31
N VAL A 5 8.33 -36.70 103.76
CA VAL A 5 7.84 -35.56 102.98
C VAL A 5 8.89 -34.43 102.96
N ARG A 6 8.91 -33.67 101.85
CA ARG A 6 9.05 -32.17 101.73
C ARG A 6 10.25 -31.70 100.87
N PRO A 7 10.23 -30.47 100.30
CA PRO A 7 9.12 -29.75 99.64
C PRO A 7 9.55 -28.97 98.35
N PHE A 8 8.54 -28.56 97.57
CA PHE A 8 8.36 -27.27 96.85
C PHE A 8 9.53 -26.55 96.14
N CYS A 9 9.45 -26.41 94.80
CA CYS A 9 9.24 -25.10 94.11
C CYS A 9 9.13 -25.27 92.57
N PRO A 10 8.41 -24.37 91.87
CA PRO A 10 8.02 -24.50 90.46
C PRO A 10 8.96 -23.74 89.51
N ASN A 11 9.03 -24.13 88.24
CA ASN A 11 9.02 -23.17 87.13
C ASN A 11 8.84 -23.88 85.78
N ASP A 12 7.68 -23.71 85.15
CA ASP A 12 7.47 -24.10 83.75
C ASP A 12 8.15 -23.10 82.81
N ARG A 13 8.74 -23.67 81.76
CA ARG A 13 9.70 -23.05 80.84
C ARG A 13 9.10 -21.86 80.08
N GLN A 14 9.76 -20.71 80.14
CA GLN A 14 9.49 -19.57 79.28
C GLN A 14 9.93 -19.89 77.84
N ALA A 15 9.02 -19.71 76.88
CA ALA A 15 9.31 -19.71 75.45
C ALA A 15 10.16 -18.48 75.08
N PRO A 16 11.12 -18.58 74.13
CA PRO A 16 11.83 -17.41 73.66
C PRO A 16 10.87 -16.50 72.88
N VAL A 17 10.61 -15.31 73.42
CA VAL A 17 9.99 -14.21 72.68
C VAL A 17 11.03 -13.70 71.70
N ALA A 18 10.74 -13.85 70.41
CA ALA A 18 11.53 -13.29 69.33
C ALA A 18 11.75 -11.78 69.56
N GLY A 19 13.01 -11.34 69.53
CA GLY A 19 13.38 -9.94 69.70
C GLY A 19 12.72 -9.06 68.64
N GLN A 20 11.99 -8.05 69.09
CA GLN A 20 11.48 -7.01 68.21
C GLN A 20 12.64 -6.06 67.86
N HIS A 21 13.12 -6.15 66.63
CA HIS A 21 13.99 -5.15 66.05
C HIS A 21 13.14 -3.91 65.68
N GLY A 22 13.36 -2.81 66.39
CA GLY A 22 12.74 -1.52 66.09
C GLY A 22 13.31 -0.92 64.80
N PHE A 23 12.43 -0.62 63.85
CA PHE A 23 12.76 0.00 62.56
C PHE A 23 13.43 1.37 62.77
N THR A 24 14.62 1.58 62.22
CA THR A 24 15.29 2.90 62.30
C THR A 24 14.71 3.85 61.26
N LEU A 25 14.66 5.15 61.56
CA LEU A 25 14.16 6.19 60.64
C LEU A 25 14.89 6.18 59.29
N ILE A 26 16.18 5.82 59.30
CA ILE A 26 17.03 5.69 58.12
C ILE A 26 16.54 4.54 57.22
N GLU A 27 16.15 3.40 57.79
CA GLU A 27 15.66 2.24 57.05
C GLU A 27 14.35 2.54 56.31
N LEU A 28 13.46 3.31 56.94
CA LEU A 28 12.24 3.79 56.30
C LEU A 28 12.54 4.75 55.13
N MET A 29 13.48 5.69 55.31
CA MET A 29 13.85 6.63 54.25
C MET A 29 14.50 5.93 53.06
N VAL A 30 15.38 4.96 53.31
CA VAL A 30 16.01 4.15 52.25
C VAL A 30 14.97 3.29 51.54
N ALA A 31 14.07 2.64 52.29
CA ALA A 31 13.00 1.83 51.69
C ALA A 31 12.10 2.67 50.77
N ILE A 32 11.66 3.84 51.23
CA ILE A 32 10.83 4.76 50.42
C ILE A 32 11.63 5.29 49.22
N GLY A 33 12.92 5.59 49.38
CA GLY A 33 13.79 6.02 48.28
C GLY A 33 13.95 4.96 47.18
N ILE A 34 14.18 3.70 47.55
CA ILE A 34 14.28 2.57 46.61
C ILE A 34 12.93 2.32 45.94
N LEU A 35 11.83 2.31 46.71
CA LEU A 35 10.48 2.13 46.16
C LEU A 35 10.11 3.23 45.17
N ALA A 36 10.47 4.48 45.45
CA ALA A 36 10.26 5.59 44.52
C ALA A 36 11.04 5.40 43.21
N LEU A 37 12.28 4.89 43.28
CA LEU A 37 13.13 4.66 42.12
C LEU A 37 12.62 3.48 41.26
N VAL A 38 12.17 2.40 41.89
CA VAL A 38 11.51 1.27 41.21
C VAL A 38 10.21 1.70 40.54
N ALA A 39 9.40 2.53 41.21
CA ALA A 39 8.16 3.06 40.63
C ALA A 39 8.42 3.92 39.38
N LEU A 40 9.43 4.80 39.42
CA LEU A 40 9.87 5.61 38.27
C LEU A 40 10.37 4.75 37.10
N LEU A 41 11.17 3.72 37.38
CA LEU A 41 11.68 2.80 36.36
C LEU A 41 10.56 1.92 35.75
N SER A 42 9.61 1.48 36.57
CA SER A 42 8.45 0.69 36.13
C SER A 42 7.55 1.47 35.16
N TRP A 43 7.24 2.73 35.49
CA TRP A 43 6.44 3.60 34.62
C TRP A 43 7.13 3.87 33.28
N ARG A 44 8.46 4.08 33.30
CA ARG A 44 9.23 4.28 32.08
C ARG A 44 9.37 3.01 31.23
N GLY A 45 9.42 1.83 31.83
CA GLY A 45 9.43 0.55 31.11
C GLY A 45 8.12 0.30 30.34
N LEU A 46 6.98 0.60 30.94
CA LEU A 46 5.67 0.46 30.31
C LEU A 46 5.52 1.41 29.11
N ASP A 47 5.91 2.68 29.25
CA ASP A 47 5.82 3.65 28.16
C ASP A 47 6.72 3.29 26.96
N VAL A 48 7.87 2.65 27.20
CA VAL A 48 8.77 2.20 26.12
C VAL A 48 8.17 1.02 25.36
N MET A 49 7.56 0.06 26.05
CA MET A 49 6.93 -1.10 25.43
C MET A 49 5.70 -0.71 24.60
N VAL A 50 4.85 0.16 25.12
CA VAL A 50 3.66 0.67 24.41
C VAL A 50 4.07 1.36 23.11
N ARG A 51 5.11 2.21 23.14
CA ARG A 51 5.64 2.88 21.94
C ARG A 51 6.28 1.91 20.95
N ALA A 52 6.99 0.89 21.44
CA ALA A 52 7.58 -0.14 20.58
C ALA A 52 6.50 -0.97 19.86
N GLN A 53 5.41 -1.31 20.54
CA GLN A 53 4.26 -2.01 19.95
C GLN A 53 3.55 -1.12 18.91
N GLN A 54 3.28 0.14 19.25
CA GLN A 54 2.66 1.11 18.34
C GLN A 54 3.48 1.31 17.06
N GLY A 55 4.80 1.43 17.18
CA GLY A 55 5.69 1.54 16.01
C GLY A 55 5.69 0.29 15.14
N THR A 56 5.63 -0.90 15.76
CA THR A 56 5.55 -2.18 15.03
C THR A 56 4.23 -2.32 14.29
N GLN A 57 3.11 -1.97 14.93
CA GLN A 57 1.79 -2.01 14.32
C GLN A 57 1.69 -1.03 13.13
N ALA A 58 2.13 0.21 13.31
CA ALA A 58 2.14 1.20 12.23
C ALA A 58 2.96 0.74 11.01
N ARG A 59 4.09 0.05 11.23
CA ARG A 59 4.89 -0.50 10.14
C ARG A 59 4.16 -1.63 9.40
N SER A 60 3.49 -2.52 10.12
CA SER A 60 2.67 -3.59 9.50
C SER A 60 1.54 -3.01 8.66
N ASP A 61 0.85 -1.99 9.16
CA ASP A 61 -0.23 -1.31 8.45
C ASP A 61 0.29 -0.64 7.16
N GLN A 62 1.46 -0.01 7.20
CA GLN A 62 2.11 0.57 6.02
C GLN A 62 2.48 -0.49 4.98
N ILE A 63 3.00 -1.65 5.40
CA ILE A 63 3.30 -2.77 4.49
C ILE A 63 2.01 -3.28 3.84
N ALA A 64 0.92 -3.42 4.61
CA ALA A 64 -0.37 -3.84 4.09
C ALA A 64 -0.90 -2.87 3.03
N VAL A 65 -0.79 -1.56 3.25
CA VAL A 65 -1.17 -0.54 2.26
C VAL A 65 -0.37 -0.67 0.96
N VAL A 66 0.95 -0.86 1.05
CA VAL A 66 1.79 -1.07 -0.15
C VAL A 66 1.38 -2.34 -0.89
N GLN A 67 1.17 -3.45 -0.17
CA GLN A 67 0.76 -4.72 -0.77
C GLN A 67 -0.61 -4.61 -1.45
N THR A 68 -1.60 -3.99 -0.81
CA THR A 68 -2.92 -3.73 -1.40
C THR A 68 -2.82 -2.85 -2.64
N THR A 69 -2.01 -1.80 -2.60
CA THR A 69 -1.83 -0.91 -3.74
C THR A 69 -1.18 -1.63 -4.92
N LEU A 70 -0.13 -2.42 -4.67
CA LEU A 70 0.52 -3.21 -5.73
C LEU A 70 -0.41 -4.29 -6.30
N ALA A 71 -1.25 -4.90 -5.44
CA ALA A 71 -2.27 -5.84 -5.88
C ALA A 71 -3.33 -5.15 -6.75
N GLN A 72 -3.74 -3.92 -6.41
CA GLN A 72 -4.66 -3.12 -7.21
C GLN A 72 -4.07 -2.78 -8.58
N TRP A 73 -2.81 -2.35 -8.63
CA TRP A 73 -2.11 -2.08 -9.90
C TRP A 73 -2.03 -3.32 -10.78
N ARG A 74 -1.68 -4.47 -10.18
CA ARG A 74 -1.66 -5.75 -10.89
C ARG A 74 -3.05 -6.14 -11.41
N THR A 75 -4.10 -5.98 -10.60
CA THR A 75 -5.48 -6.32 -10.96
C THR A 75 -5.96 -5.49 -12.16
N ASP A 76 -5.58 -4.22 -12.21
CA ASP A 76 -5.89 -3.36 -13.34
C ASP A 76 -5.25 -3.85 -14.65
N LEU A 77 -3.99 -4.31 -14.59
CA LEU A 77 -3.27 -4.86 -15.74
C LEU A 77 -3.73 -6.27 -16.13
N ASP A 78 -4.01 -7.14 -15.16
CA ASP A 78 -4.50 -8.51 -15.41
C ASP A 78 -5.86 -8.49 -16.15
N ALA A 79 -6.65 -7.43 -15.97
CA ALA A 79 -7.94 -7.23 -16.65
C ALA A 79 -7.84 -6.42 -17.96
N MET A 80 -6.64 -5.98 -18.35
CA MET A 80 -6.41 -5.18 -19.56
C MET A 80 -6.92 -5.93 -20.80
N LEU A 81 -7.52 -5.19 -21.73
CA LEU A 81 -7.98 -5.79 -22.98
C LEU A 81 -6.79 -6.26 -23.84
N PRO A 82 -7.00 -7.20 -24.77
CA PRO A 82 -6.02 -7.50 -25.81
C PRO A 82 -5.88 -6.31 -26.78
N ALA A 83 -4.68 -6.09 -27.33
CA ALA A 83 -4.40 -5.00 -28.28
C ALA A 83 -5.30 -5.01 -29.53
N SER A 84 -5.89 -6.16 -29.88
CA SER A 84 -6.75 -6.34 -31.06
C SER A 84 -8.17 -5.80 -30.89
N THR A 85 -8.54 -5.25 -29.73
CA THR A 85 -9.91 -4.82 -29.44
C THR A 85 -10.23 -3.43 -30.00
N GLY A 86 -10.27 -3.31 -31.33
CA GLY A 86 -10.75 -2.13 -32.05
C GLY A 86 -9.71 -1.04 -32.32
N LYS A 87 -10.16 0.20 -32.57
CA LYS A 87 -9.26 1.34 -32.88
C LYS A 87 -8.76 2.10 -31.65
N GLN A 88 -9.22 1.74 -30.46
CA GLN A 88 -8.87 2.44 -29.23
C GLN A 88 -7.58 1.87 -28.65
N ALA A 89 -6.65 2.73 -28.25
CA ALA A 89 -5.45 2.29 -27.54
C ALA A 89 -5.84 1.62 -26.22
N VAL A 90 -5.21 0.49 -25.94
CA VAL A 90 -5.50 -0.30 -24.74
C VAL A 90 -4.53 -0.01 -23.60
N LEU A 91 -3.31 0.40 -23.92
CA LEU A 91 -2.27 0.80 -22.99
C LEU A 91 -1.58 2.04 -23.54
N ASP A 92 -1.29 3.00 -22.67
CA ASP A 92 -0.44 4.14 -23.01
C ASP A 92 0.31 4.64 -21.77
N TRP A 93 1.55 5.06 -21.98
CA TRP A 93 2.40 5.68 -20.98
C TRP A 93 2.99 6.98 -21.53
N ASP A 94 2.57 8.12 -21.00
CA ASP A 94 3.05 9.44 -21.46
C ASP A 94 4.31 9.94 -20.70
N GLY A 95 4.88 9.11 -19.82
CA GLY A 95 5.99 9.46 -18.94
C GLY A 95 5.59 9.90 -17.53
N ASN A 96 4.30 10.20 -17.31
CA ASN A 96 3.77 10.55 -15.99
C ASN A 96 2.46 9.83 -15.64
N THR A 97 1.67 9.47 -16.64
CA THR A 97 0.34 8.86 -16.53
C THR A 97 0.33 7.55 -17.30
N LEU A 98 0.01 6.45 -16.62
CA LEU A 98 -0.28 5.17 -17.25
C LEU A 98 -1.78 5.06 -17.43
N ARG A 99 -2.23 4.79 -18.65
CA ARG A 99 -3.64 4.60 -18.98
C ARG A 99 -3.86 3.18 -19.49
N VAL A 100 -4.90 2.54 -18.99
CA VAL A 100 -5.22 1.14 -19.31
C VAL A 100 -6.72 1.03 -19.58
N LEU A 101 -7.08 0.44 -20.71
CA LEU A 101 -8.43 0.03 -21.03
C LEU A 101 -8.62 -1.43 -20.61
N ARG A 102 -9.49 -1.67 -19.64
CA ARG A 102 -9.67 -2.99 -19.03
C ARG A 102 -11.13 -3.40 -18.98
N LEU A 103 -11.37 -4.68 -18.77
CA LEU A 103 -12.70 -5.20 -18.42
C LEU A 103 -13.14 -4.63 -17.07
N ALA A 104 -14.41 -4.26 -16.97
CA ALA A 104 -15.01 -3.84 -15.71
C ALA A 104 -15.08 -5.03 -14.74
N SER A 105 -14.72 -4.79 -13.48
CA SER A 105 -14.88 -5.79 -12.42
C SER A 105 -16.37 -5.96 -12.07
N PRO A 106 -16.83 -7.13 -11.60
CA PRO A 106 -18.23 -7.35 -11.22
C PRO A 106 -18.77 -6.32 -10.21
N ASP A 107 -17.93 -5.91 -9.26
CA ASP A 107 -18.27 -4.89 -8.25
C ASP A 107 -18.53 -3.50 -8.87
N THR A 108 -17.81 -3.17 -9.95
CA THR A 108 -18.09 -1.98 -10.76
C THR A 108 -19.41 -2.11 -11.52
N LEU A 109 -19.85 -3.35 -11.84
CA LEU A 109 -21.14 -3.63 -12.49
C LEU A 109 -22.32 -3.33 -11.56
N GLU A 110 -22.21 -3.71 -10.29
CA GLU A 110 -23.26 -3.56 -9.29
C GLU A 110 -23.55 -2.10 -8.90
N SER A 111 -22.52 -1.25 -8.92
CA SER A 111 -22.63 0.17 -8.54
C SER A 111 -23.29 1.06 -9.62
N ALA A 112 -23.50 0.55 -10.84
CA ALA A 112 -24.10 1.34 -11.93
C ALA A 112 -25.47 0.86 -12.43
N GLU A 113 -25.98 -0.29 -11.97
CA GLU A 113 -27.18 -0.90 -12.58
C GLU A 113 -28.37 -1.04 -11.60
N ASP A 114 -29.50 -0.43 -11.97
CA ASP A 114 -30.83 -0.88 -11.55
C ASP A 114 -30.99 -2.37 -11.91
N SER A 115 -31.58 -3.14 -11.00
CA SER A 115 -31.68 -4.61 -11.07
C SER A 115 -32.22 -5.20 -12.37
N GLN A 116 -32.92 -4.40 -13.19
CA GLN A 116 -33.48 -4.78 -14.49
C GLN A 116 -32.42 -5.02 -15.58
N ASN A 117 -31.25 -4.38 -15.52
CA ASN A 117 -30.24 -4.40 -16.61
C ASN A 117 -29.20 -5.54 -16.47
N ARG A 118 -29.20 -6.25 -15.34
CA ARG A 118 -28.22 -7.30 -14.99
C ARG A 118 -28.20 -8.46 -15.99
N GLN A 119 -29.36 -8.84 -16.55
CA GLN A 119 -29.45 -9.88 -17.58
C GLN A 119 -28.81 -9.47 -18.92
N GLN A 120 -28.77 -8.17 -19.23
CA GLN A 120 -28.18 -7.64 -20.46
C GLN A 120 -26.64 -7.53 -20.37
N SER A 121 -26.11 -7.35 -19.16
CA SER A 121 -24.66 -7.37 -18.86
C SER A 121 -23.96 -8.72 -19.08
N LEU A 122 -24.70 -9.82 -19.27
CA LEU A 122 -24.11 -11.17 -19.43
C LEU A 122 -23.48 -11.43 -20.81
N TRP A 123 -23.84 -10.66 -21.83
CA TRP A 123 -23.44 -10.95 -23.22
C TRP A 123 -22.41 -9.97 -23.78
N THR A 124 -22.24 -8.80 -23.16
CA THR A 124 -21.19 -7.84 -23.52
C THR A 124 -20.54 -7.31 -22.24
N PRO A 125 -19.30 -7.73 -21.92
CA PRO A 125 -18.64 -7.23 -20.72
C PRO A 125 -18.40 -5.73 -20.85
N ALA A 126 -18.80 -4.96 -19.84
CA ALA A 126 -18.52 -3.53 -19.80
C ALA A 126 -17.00 -3.30 -19.66
N THR A 127 -16.55 -2.15 -20.15
CA THR A 127 -15.13 -1.75 -20.07
C THR A 127 -14.99 -0.51 -19.21
N VAL A 128 -13.79 -0.28 -18.68
CA VAL A 128 -13.45 0.94 -17.96
C VAL A 128 -12.04 1.39 -18.36
N VAL A 129 -11.82 2.70 -18.33
CA VAL A 129 -10.47 3.26 -18.39
C VAL A 129 -9.99 3.48 -16.96
N VAL A 130 -8.81 2.96 -16.65
CA VAL A 130 -8.11 3.25 -15.40
C VAL A 130 -6.84 4.01 -15.71
N ALA A 131 -6.49 4.94 -14.83
CA ALA A 131 -5.30 5.76 -14.96
C ALA A 131 -4.53 5.81 -13.64
N TRP A 132 -3.21 5.72 -13.74
CA TRP A 132 -2.29 5.84 -12.61
C TRP A 132 -1.38 7.03 -12.86
N THR A 133 -1.17 7.88 -11.86
CA THR A 133 -0.31 9.07 -11.97
C THR A 133 0.36 9.38 -10.64
N LEU A 134 1.53 10.01 -10.69
CA LEU A 134 2.15 10.64 -9.54
C LEU A 134 1.73 12.11 -9.49
N ARG A 135 1.10 12.53 -8.39
CA ARG A 135 0.73 13.92 -8.16
C ARG A 135 1.64 14.54 -7.12
N ASN A 136 2.16 15.73 -7.39
CA ASN A 136 3.06 16.46 -6.49
C ASN A 136 2.40 17.01 -5.22
N ALA A 137 1.08 16.90 -5.10
CA ALA A 137 0.33 17.31 -3.93
C ALA A 137 -0.83 16.35 -3.70
N CYS A 138 -0.85 15.74 -2.52
CA CYS A 138 -1.96 14.88 -2.15
C CYS A 138 -3.22 15.67 -1.83
N PRO A 139 -4.38 15.21 -2.31
CA PRO A 139 -5.67 15.76 -1.89
C PRO A 139 -5.77 15.70 -0.36
N ARG A 140 -6.03 16.86 0.28
CA ARG A 140 -6.09 16.96 1.75
C ARG A 140 -7.28 16.24 2.39
N ASN A 141 -8.29 15.85 1.60
CA ASN A 141 -9.59 15.33 2.08
C ASN A 141 -9.84 13.85 1.75
N ALA A 142 -8.80 13.01 1.57
CA ALA A 142 -8.98 11.57 1.30
C ALA A 142 -9.46 10.75 2.53
N THR A 143 -10.30 11.33 3.38
CA THR A 143 -10.97 10.63 4.50
C THR A 143 -12.44 11.02 4.55
N ALA A 144 -13.30 10.14 4.02
CA ALA A 144 -14.73 10.12 4.35
C ALA A 144 -15.33 8.71 4.24
N ASP A 145 -14.75 7.82 3.44
CA ASP A 145 -15.10 6.40 3.45
C ASP A 145 -13.89 5.60 3.95
N GLY A 146 -14.03 4.92 5.09
CA GLY A 146 -12.95 4.43 5.95
C GLY A 146 -12.11 3.27 5.40
N SER A 147 -11.88 3.19 4.09
CA SER A 147 -11.21 2.05 3.46
C SER A 147 -9.67 2.15 3.42
N HIS A 148 -9.05 3.31 3.66
CA HIS A 148 -7.58 3.43 3.67
C HIS A 148 -7.06 4.45 4.73
N PRO A 149 -6.37 4.00 5.80
CA PRO A 149 -5.89 4.89 6.86
C PRO A 149 -4.59 5.67 6.53
N ALA A 150 -4.15 5.76 5.27
CA ALA A 150 -2.79 6.23 4.95
C ALA A 150 -2.64 7.70 4.54
N ALA A 151 -3.72 8.45 4.35
CA ALA A 151 -3.64 9.82 3.81
C ALA A 151 -3.62 10.91 4.90
N GLN A 152 -2.91 10.71 6.02
CA GLN A 152 -2.62 11.81 6.93
C GLN A 152 -1.41 12.61 6.41
N SER A 153 -1.73 13.64 5.61
CA SER A 153 -0.93 14.85 5.35
C SER A 153 0.59 14.65 5.28
N ALA A 154 1.07 13.83 4.34
CA ALA A 154 2.45 13.97 3.88
C ALA A 154 2.51 15.18 2.93
N ALA A 155 3.23 16.23 3.32
CA ALA A 155 3.68 17.24 2.37
C ALA A 155 4.61 16.53 1.37
N GLY A 156 4.08 16.16 0.21
CA GLY A 156 4.81 15.38 -0.78
C GLY A 156 3.93 14.85 -1.88
N SER A 157 4.57 14.14 -2.81
CA SER A 157 3.88 13.51 -3.93
C SER A 157 3.19 12.22 -3.50
N CYS A 158 2.06 11.89 -4.13
CA CYS A 158 1.40 10.60 -3.96
C CYS A 158 1.01 10.00 -5.29
N TRP A 159 1.05 8.69 -5.28
CA TRP A 159 0.56 7.88 -6.36
C TRP A 159 -0.96 7.77 -6.24
N MET A 160 -1.65 8.07 -7.34
CA MET A 160 -3.10 8.10 -7.38
C MET A 160 -3.61 7.23 -8.52
N ARG A 161 -4.81 6.71 -8.32
CA ARG A 161 -5.56 5.94 -9.30
C ARG A 161 -6.85 6.68 -9.63
N TRP A 162 -7.22 6.69 -10.91
CA TRP A 162 -8.54 7.13 -11.37
C TRP A 162 -9.18 6.03 -12.19
N GLN A 163 -10.50 5.99 -12.15
CA GLN A 163 -11.30 5.07 -12.93
C GLN A 163 -12.53 5.80 -13.50
N SER A 164 -12.81 5.54 -14.78
CA SER A 164 -14.02 6.03 -15.44
C SER A 164 -15.28 5.28 -14.97
N PRO A 165 -16.47 5.84 -15.22
CA PRO A 165 -17.71 5.06 -15.25
C PRO A 165 -17.62 3.90 -16.26
N GLN A 166 -18.60 2.99 -16.22
CA GLN A 166 -18.71 1.91 -17.20
C GLN A 166 -18.90 2.43 -18.63
N LEU A 167 -18.21 1.79 -19.57
CA LEU A 167 -18.16 2.16 -20.98
C LEU A 167 -18.68 0.99 -21.81
N ARG A 168 -19.64 1.28 -22.68
CA ARG A 168 -20.32 0.31 -23.56
C ARG A 168 -20.03 0.58 -25.04
N THR A 169 -19.70 1.83 -25.39
CA THR A 169 -19.45 2.24 -26.78
C THR A 169 -18.02 2.69 -27.02
N GLN A 170 -17.57 2.64 -28.28
CA GLN A 170 -16.26 3.14 -28.68
C GLN A 170 -16.11 4.65 -28.44
N GLY A 171 -17.19 5.42 -28.62
CA GLY A 171 -17.17 6.87 -28.37
C GLY A 171 -16.93 7.19 -26.89
N GLU A 172 -17.61 6.47 -25.98
CA GLU A 172 -17.40 6.58 -24.53
C GLU A 172 -15.96 6.20 -24.14
N GLN A 173 -15.40 5.16 -24.76
CA GLN A 173 -14.00 4.76 -24.55
C GLN A 173 -13.02 5.86 -24.94
N GLN A 174 -13.19 6.48 -26.11
CA GLN A 174 -12.34 7.59 -26.56
C GLN A 174 -12.44 8.79 -25.62
N GLN A 175 -13.66 9.15 -25.19
CA GLN A 175 -13.89 10.26 -24.28
C GLN A 175 -13.25 10.01 -22.91
N ALA A 176 -13.46 8.83 -22.32
CA ALA A 176 -12.87 8.45 -21.04
C ALA A 176 -11.32 8.40 -21.11
N TRP A 177 -10.76 7.99 -22.25
CA TRP A 177 -9.32 7.98 -22.47
C TRP A 177 -8.68 9.37 -22.49
N GLN A 178 -9.40 10.36 -23.04
CA GLN A 178 -8.99 11.77 -23.01
C GLN A 178 -9.14 12.35 -21.60
N GLN A 179 -10.24 12.02 -20.90
CA GLN A 179 -10.46 12.42 -19.52
C GLN A 179 -9.36 11.90 -18.59
N ALA A 180 -8.93 10.66 -18.78
CA ALA A 180 -7.80 10.08 -18.05
C ALA A 180 -6.52 10.91 -18.22
N ALA A 181 -6.25 11.40 -19.43
CA ALA A 181 -5.08 12.24 -19.72
C ALA A 181 -5.17 13.62 -19.06
N SER A 182 -6.33 14.28 -19.13
CA SER A 182 -6.53 15.58 -18.47
C SER A 182 -6.48 15.46 -16.94
N TRP A 183 -6.99 14.37 -16.39
CA TRP A 183 -6.87 14.05 -14.97
C TRP A 183 -5.41 13.81 -14.57
N GLY A 184 -4.70 12.96 -15.32
CA GLY A 184 -3.32 12.54 -15.03
C GLY A 184 -2.30 13.66 -15.09
N SER A 185 -2.46 14.58 -16.04
CA SER A 185 -1.69 15.84 -16.14
C SER A 185 -2.03 16.86 -15.04
N GLY A 186 -3.12 16.64 -14.30
CA GLY A 186 -3.60 17.53 -13.25
C GLY A 186 -4.38 18.74 -13.72
N THR A 187 -4.63 18.90 -15.02
CA THR A 187 -5.37 20.05 -15.60
C THR A 187 -6.81 20.16 -15.12
N GLN A 188 -7.46 19.03 -14.87
CA GLN A 188 -8.87 18.96 -14.43
C GLN A 188 -9.05 18.95 -12.90
N GLY A 189 -7.98 18.86 -12.11
CA GLY A 189 -8.06 18.66 -10.67
C GLY A 189 -8.55 17.26 -10.27
N ASP A 190 -9.18 17.14 -9.10
CA ASP A 190 -9.72 15.88 -8.59
C ASP A 190 -11.05 15.52 -9.28
N ALA A 191 -11.06 14.41 -10.02
CA ALA A 191 -12.24 13.90 -10.70
C ALA A 191 -12.94 12.82 -9.87
N ALA A 192 -14.25 12.61 -10.09
CA ALA A 192 -14.96 11.45 -9.54
C ALA A 192 -14.26 10.15 -9.95
N GLY A 193 -14.14 9.19 -9.03
CA GLY A 193 -13.38 7.96 -9.23
C GLY A 193 -11.87 8.08 -8.96
N SER A 194 -11.38 9.24 -8.49
CA SER A 194 -9.99 9.42 -8.02
C SER A 194 -9.80 8.84 -6.63
N GLN A 195 -8.69 8.13 -6.41
CA GLN A 195 -8.33 7.55 -5.13
C GLN A 195 -6.81 7.70 -4.90
N VAL A 196 -6.45 8.15 -3.70
CA VAL A 196 -5.05 8.22 -3.25
C VAL A 196 -4.63 6.83 -2.81
N MET A 197 -3.50 6.34 -3.33
CA MET A 197 -3.03 4.99 -3.07
C MET A 197 -1.99 4.98 -1.95
N LEU A 198 -0.83 5.61 -2.20
CA LEU A 198 0.27 5.72 -1.23
C LEU A 198 1.18 6.91 -1.54
N PRO A 199 1.90 7.46 -0.54
CA PRO A 199 2.90 8.50 -0.76
C PRO A 199 4.12 7.94 -1.50
N LEU A 200 4.61 8.68 -2.49
CA LEU A 200 5.66 8.21 -3.41
C LEU A 200 6.56 9.37 -3.85
N GLN A 201 7.86 9.14 -4.04
CA GLN A 201 8.78 10.17 -4.54
C GLN A 201 8.90 10.17 -6.06
N ALA A 202 9.02 8.99 -6.65
CA ALA A 202 9.19 8.82 -8.08
C ALA A 202 8.57 7.50 -8.53
N TRP A 203 8.15 7.45 -9.79
CA TRP A 203 7.63 6.26 -10.40
C TRP A 203 7.99 6.20 -11.87
N GLU A 204 8.20 5.00 -12.39
CA GLU A 204 8.54 4.76 -13.79
C GLU A 204 7.95 3.43 -14.24
N VAL A 205 7.61 3.37 -15.53
CA VAL A 205 7.12 2.16 -16.18
C VAL A 205 7.96 1.87 -17.41
N LEU A 206 8.44 0.64 -17.53
CA LEU A 206 9.19 0.14 -18.68
C LEU A 206 8.42 -1.01 -19.34
N GLY A 207 8.45 -1.08 -20.67
CA GLY A 207 7.91 -2.20 -21.45
C GLY A 207 8.99 -3.23 -21.76
N TYR A 208 8.63 -4.51 -21.71
CA TYR A 208 9.46 -5.62 -22.17
C TYR A 208 9.05 -6.03 -23.59
N ARG A 209 10.00 -6.00 -24.53
CA ARG A 209 9.83 -6.41 -25.92
C ARG A 209 11.14 -7.00 -26.44
N GLU A 210 11.08 -8.03 -27.26
CA GLU A 210 12.27 -8.57 -27.97
C GLU A 210 13.48 -8.81 -27.04
N GLN A 211 13.22 -9.36 -25.83
CA GLN A 211 14.23 -9.61 -24.79
C GLN A 211 14.89 -8.38 -24.16
N ALA A 212 14.35 -7.18 -24.36
CA ALA A 212 14.87 -5.94 -23.80
C ALA A 212 13.79 -5.16 -23.04
N TRP A 213 14.23 -4.46 -21.99
CA TRP A 213 13.43 -3.45 -21.31
C TRP A 213 13.64 -2.10 -22.01
N GLY A 214 12.56 -1.36 -22.24
CA GLY A 214 12.60 -0.06 -22.89
C GLY A 214 11.32 0.76 -22.65
N PRO A 215 11.09 1.80 -23.46
CA PRO A 215 9.86 2.58 -23.40
C PRO A 215 8.62 1.70 -23.57
N VAL A 216 7.56 2.00 -22.80
CA VAL A 216 6.27 1.30 -22.94
C VAL A 216 5.68 1.52 -24.33
N ASN A 217 5.72 2.75 -24.81
CA ASN A 217 5.25 3.15 -26.12
C ASN A 217 6.40 3.03 -27.15
N GLY A 218 6.23 2.20 -28.17
CA GLY A 218 7.20 2.00 -29.25
C GLY A 218 8.23 0.88 -28.99
N THR A 219 9.19 0.74 -29.91
CA THR A 219 10.28 -0.24 -29.81
C THR A 219 11.50 0.37 -29.11
N PRO A 220 12.26 -0.41 -28.31
CA PRO A 220 13.57 0.03 -27.82
C PRO A 220 14.45 0.39 -29.01
N ALA A 221 15.09 1.56 -28.99
CA ALA A 221 16.05 1.91 -30.04
C ALA A 221 17.23 0.92 -29.96
N ALA A 222 17.42 0.11 -31.00
CA ALA A 222 18.62 -0.71 -31.14
C ALA A 222 19.88 0.18 -31.08
N PRO A 223 21.02 -0.29 -30.55
CA PRO A 223 22.27 0.44 -30.63
C PRO A 223 22.61 0.72 -32.08
N ARG A 224 22.47 1.97 -32.52
CA ARG A 224 22.76 2.38 -33.88
C ARG A 224 24.28 2.40 -34.06
N PRO A 225 24.86 1.66 -35.03
CA PRO A 225 26.27 1.82 -35.36
C PRO A 225 26.51 3.28 -35.79
N PRO A 226 27.66 3.88 -35.43
CA PRO A 226 27.95 5.27 -35.78
C PRO A 226 28.07 5.40 -37.32
N GLY A 227 27.09 6.05 -37.96
CA GLY A 227 27.15 6.33 -39.41
C GLY A 227 25.82 6.47 -40.16
N GLU A 228 24.70 5.98 -39.64
CA GLU A 228 23.43 5.98 -40.38
C GLU A 228 22.58 7.23 -40.08
N GLN A 229 22.45 8.16 -41.05
CA GLN A 229 21.57 9.33 -40.98
C GLN A 229 20.23 9.11 -41.70
N ASP A 230 19.14 9.38 -40.96
CA ASP A 230 17.79 9.81 -41.37
C ASP A 230 17.20 9.25 -42.68
N GLY A 231 16.78 7.99 -42.60
CA GLY A 231 15.50 7.59 -43.19
C GLY A 231 14.42 7.74 -42.13
N ALA A 232 13.37 8.53 -42.38
CA ALA A 232 12.25 8.71 -41.45
C ALA A 232 11.71 7.33 -41.02
N MET A 233 12.03 6.92 -39.78
CA MET A 233 11.41 5.76 -39.18
C MET A 233 9.90 6.06 -39.11
N PRO A 234 9.02 5.11 -39.49
CA PRO A 234 7.62 5.27 -39.17
C PRO A 234 7.52 5.51 -37.66
N ALA A 235 6.74 6.51 -37.26
CA ALA A 235 6.44 6.75 -35.86
C ALA A 235 6.00 5.41 -35.23
N PRO A 236 6.43 5.10 -34.00
CA PRO A 236 6.03 3.86 -33.35
C PRO A 236 4.51 3.76 -33.40
N GLU A 237 3.98 2.65 -33.91
CA GLU A 237 2.55 2.41 -33.94
C GLU A 237 2.04 2.49 -32.50
N ALA A 238 1.37 3.60 -32.19
CA ALA A 238 0.64 3.80 -30.95
C ALA A 238 -0.48 2.76 -30.90
N GLY A 239 -0.19 1.59 -30.31
CA GLY A 239 -1.15 0.49 -30.29
C GLY A 239 -0.58 -0.90 -30.01
N SER A 240 0.73 -1.13 -30.08
CA SER A 240 1.29 -2.44 -29.69
C SER A 240 1.52 -2.48 -28.17
N VAL A 241 0.84 -3.42 -27.49
CA VAL A 241 1.03 -3.68 -26.06
C VAL A 241 2.34 -4.47 -25.87
N PRO A 242 3.23 -4.10 -24.92
CA PRO A 242 4.43 -4.87 -24.59
C PRO A 242 4.11 -6.26 -24.01
N ASP A 243 5.05 -7.21 -24.14
CA ASP A 243 4.91 -8.57 -23.56
C ASP A 243 4.93 -8.55 -22.02
N GLY A 244 5.50 -7.49 -21.44
CA GLY A 244 5.51 -7.27 -20.00
C GLY A 244 5.73 -5.81 -19.63
N LEU A 245 5.43 -5.47 -18.38
CA LEU A 245 5.62 -4.14 -17.80
C LEU A 245 6.42 -4.26 -16.51
N ARG A 246 7.41 -3.39 -16.33
CA ARG A 246 8.13 -3.22 -15.08
C ARG A 246 7.72 -1.91 -14.45
N LEU A 247 7.20 -1.99 -13.23
CA LEU A 247 6.90 -0.86 -12.39
C LEU A 247 8.06 -0.63 -11.42
N GLN A 248 8.60 0.59 -11.41
CA GLN A 248 9.59 1.02 -10.43
C GLN A 248 9.01 2.14 -9.58
N LEU A 249 8.99 1.95 -8.26
CA LEU A 249 8.45 2.89 -7.29
C LEU A 249 9.55 3.30 -6.30
N THR A 250 9.78 4.60 -6.10
CA THR A 250 10.69 5.11 -5.06
C THR A 250 9.89 5.63 -3.87
N LEU A 251 9.91 4.90 -2.75
CA LEU A 251 9.19 5.24 -1.54
C LEU A 251 9.89 6.34 -0.74
N PRO A 252 9.14 7.22 -0.06
CA PRO A 252 9.74 8.25 0.78
C PRO A 252 10.52 7.65 1.95
N GLY A 253 11.72 8.17 2.21
CA GLY A 253 12.55 7.72 3.33
C GLY A 253 12.19 8.33 4.69
N GLN A 254 11.24 9.26 4.74
CA GLN A 254 10.87 10.00 5.95
C GLN A 254 9.45 9.64 6.37
N GLY A 255 9.27 9.14 7.60
CA GLY A 255 7.96 8.88 8.21
C GLY A 255 7.32 7.52 7.86
N SER A 256 7.73 6.87 6.78
CA SER A 256 7.38 5.47 6.49
C SER A 256 8.52 4.54 6.91
N GLY A 257 8.23 3.45 7.62
CA GLY A 257 9.20 2.40 7.96
C GLY A 257 9.68 1.57 6.75
N LEU A 258 9.43 2.08 5.54
CA LEU A 258 9.70 1.54 4.22
C LEU A 258 10.36 2.66 3.40
N ALA A 259 11.57 2.41 2.92
CA ALA A 259 12.34 3.35 2.12
C ALA A 259 13.06 2.60 0.98
N GLY A 260 13.34 3.30 -0.11
CA GLY A 260 14.07 2.76 -1.26
C GLY A 260 13.17 2.44 -2.44
N THR A 261 13.72 1.67 -3.38
CA THR A 261 13.08 1.37 -4.66
C THR A 261 12.44 -0.02 -4.64
N LEU A 262 11.15 -0.08 -4.96
CA LEU A 262 10.43 -1.33 -5.25
C LEU A 262 10.37 -1.52 -6.76
N THR A 263 10.62 -2.75 -7.21
CA THR A 263 10.46 -3.15 -8.61
C THR A 263 9.47 -4.30 -8.68
N LEU A 264 8.45 -4.16 -9.52
CA LEU A 264 7.46 -5.19 -9.79
C LEU A 264 7.40 -5.45 -11.29
N ASP A 265 7.57 -6.70 -11.68
CA ASP A 265 7.45 -7.13 -13.07
C ASP A 265 6.10 -7.83 -13.27
N TRP A 266 5.40 -7.40 -14.31
CA TRP A 266 4.15 -7.97 -14.80
C TRP A 266 4.36 -8.49 -16.21
N LEU A 267 3.79 -9.66 -16.51
CA LEU A 267 3.83 -10.26 -17.83
C LEU A 267 2.41 -10.35 -18.36
N GLN A 268 2.22 -10.06 -19.65
CA GLN A 268 0.91 -10.16 -20.26
C GLN A 268 0.44 -11.61 -20.22
N PRO A 269 -0.74 -11.91 -19.65
CA PRO A 269 -1.30 -13.24 -19.70
C PRO A 269 -1.72 -13.54 -21.14
N THR A 270 -0.82 -14.16 -21.91
CA THR A 270 -1.18 -14.72 -23.20
C THR A 270 -2.03 -15.96 -22.94
N LEU A 271 -3.34 -15.85 -23.14
CA LEU A 271 -4.21 -17.01 -23.19
C LEU A 271 -3.83 -17.80 -24.45
N THR A 272 -2.89 -18.74 -24.35
CA THR A 272 -2.68 -19.78 -25.36
C THR A 272 -3.93 -20.65 -25.34
N ARG A 273 -4.90 -20.27 -26.17
CA ARG A 273 -6.08 -21.10 -26.44
C ARG A 273 -5.61 -22.24 -27.34
N GLU A 274 -5.03 -23.29 -26.76
CA GLU A 274 -4.82 -24.54 -27.49
C GLU A 274 -6.18 -25.02 -27.95
N ARG A 275 -6.40 -24.95 -29.27
CA ARG A 275 -7.58 -25.53 -29.91
C ARG A 275 -7.38 -27.04 -29.89
N TYR A 276 -8.04 -27.71 -28.95
CA TYR A 276 -8.36 -29.13 -29.07
C TYR A 276 -9.50 -29.32 -30.06
#